data_AF-W4RWE8-F1
#
_entry.id   AF-W4RWE8-F1
#
_cell.length_a   1.000
_cell.length_b   1.000
_cell.length_c   1.000
_cell.angle_alpha   90.00
_cell.angle_beta   90.00
_cell.angle_gamma   90.00
#
_symmetry.space_group_name_H-M   'P 1'
#
loop_
_entity.id
_entity.type
_entity.pdbx_description
1 polymer ?
#
loop_
_entity_poly.entity_id
_entity_poly.type
_entity_poly.pdbx_seq_one_letter_code
_entity_poly.pdbx_strand_id
1 'polypeptide(L)'
;MYEWFDNLYKHKREGIGFSYPIALKDTFFLYEMWCYMYVVKILRESNLITDTSNLFKTTRNGLFLNLAENKQSSVHLVNGLTLYFQRSYQYNSKTFHTYTQRMIPDIVLEGENRIIVFDPKYRVPGNIGTALGEMHKYRDGIIHRESGEKAVKEVYILTPTSDNQADSMRYFDVEFRENFGMGAIQMVPGSQNSELKQLVLTSMDYLTN
;
A
#
# COMPACT_ATOMS: atom_id res chain seq x y z
N MET A 1 6.99 -18.92 -5.30
CA MET A 1 6.15 -17.77 -5.71
C MET A 1 7.01 -16.52 -5.91
N TYR A 2 8.28 -16.68 -6.31
CA TYR A 2 9.32 -15.64 -6.33
C TYR A 2 10.63 -16.25 -6.88
N GLU A 3 11.07 -15.90 -8.08
CA GLU A 3 12.42 -16.16 -8.58
C GLU A 3 13.02 -14.89 -9.23
N TRP A 4 12.81 -13.72 -8.59
CA TRP A 4 12.93 -12.31 -9.07
C TRP A 4 11.61 -11.71 -9.58
N PHE A 5 10.47 -12.39 -9.38
CA PHE A 5 9.15 -12.18 -10.00
C PHE A 5 9.06 -12.65 -11.48
N ASP A 6 9.54 -13.79 -11.97
CA ASP A 6 10.34 -14.93 -11.45
C ASP A 6 11.66 -15.12 -12.25
N ASN A 7 12.05 -14.12 -13.04
CA ASN A 7 13.37 -13.47 -13.12
C ASN A 7 12.95 -12.11 -13.70
N LEU A 8 12.15 -11.36 -12.92
CA LEU A 8 11.18 -10.25 -13.19
C LEU A 8 10.36 -10.30 -14.46
N TYR A 9 10.54 -11.35 -15.27
CA TYR A 9 9.58 -12.12 -16.07
C TYR A 9 10.23 -13.41 -16.70
N LYS A 10 11.49 -13.78 -16.38
CA LYS A 10 12.28 -14.95 -16.89
C LYS A 10 12.70 -14.86 -18.35
N HIS A 11 13.73 -14.03 -18.53
CA HIS A 11 14.43 -13.62 -19.73
C HIS A 11 13.57 -12.83 -20.75
N LYS A 12 14.23 -12.11 -21.66
CA LYS A 12 13.95 -12.39 -23.07
C LYS A 12 15.08 -13.33 -23.50
N ARG A 13 14.69 -14.59 -23.63
CA ARG A 13 15.45 -15.84 -23.39
C ARG A 13 16.70 -15.93 -24.26
N GLU A 14 17.85 -16.07 -23.60
CA GLU A 14 19.20 -16.38 -24.13
C GLU A 14 19.65 -15.65 -25.41
N GLY A 15 20.58 -14.70 -25.26
CA GLY A 15 21.43 -14.20 -26.36
C GLY A 15 20.88 -13.01 -27.17
N ILE A 16 21.55 -11.86 -27.04
CA ILE A 16 21.58 -10.74 -28.00
C ILE A 16 20.28 -9.90 -28.18
N GLY A 17 20.31 -8.65 -27.69
CA GLY A 17 19.61 -7.50 -28.28
C GLY A 17 18.20 -7.18 -27.78
N PHE A 18 18.07 -6.22 -26.85
CA PHE A 18 16.84 -5.47 -26.66
C PHE A 18 17.01 -4.02 -27.06
N SER A 19 16.18 -3.60 -28.01
CA SER A 19 16.13 -2.25 -28.56
C SER A 19 14.94 -1.45 -28.03
N TYR A 20 14.54 -1.53 -26.75
CA TYR A 20 13.55 -0.58 -26.19
C TYR A 20 13.60 -0.47 -24.64
N PRO A 21 13.59 0.74 -24.05
CA PRO A 21 13.59 0.96 -22.59
C PRO A 21 12.18 0.76 -21.97
N ILE A 22 12.12 0.12 -20.78
CA ILE A 22 10.91 0.09 -19.92
C ILE A 22 10.68 1.50 -19.36
N ALA A 23 9.45 1.98 -19.38
CA ALA A 23 9.13 3.33 -18.92
C ALA A 23 9.17 3.42 -17.39
N LEU A 24 9.64 4.56 -16.85
CA LEU A 24 9.70 4.80 -15.39
C LEU A 24 8.34 4.66 -14.69
N LYS A 25 7.24 4.99 -15.38
CA LYS A 25 5.87 4.81 -14.89
C LYS A 25 5.58 3.35 -14.53
N ASP A 26 6.07 2.42 -15.36
CA ASP A 26 5.84 0.99 -15.16
C ASP A 26 6.62 0.50 -13.92
N THR A 27 7.80 1.06 -13.66
CA THR A 27 8.59 0.74 -12.46
C THR A 27 7.89 1.17 -11.17
N PHE A 28 7.25 2.35 -11.15
CA PHE A 28 6.55 2.84 -9.95
C PHE A 28 5.31 2.00 -9.64
N PHE A 29 4.53 1.71 -10.66
CA PHE A 29 3.36 0.84 -10.52
C PHE A 29 3.75 -0.58 -10.06
N LEU A 30 4.84 -1.14 -10.60
CA LEU A 30 5.36 -2.44 -10.13
C LEU A 30 5.78 -2.40 -8.65
N TYR A 31 6.34 -1.29 -8.19
CA TYR A 31 6.69 -1.11 -6.79
C TYR A 31 5.44 -1.01 -5.88
N GLU A 32 4.44 -0.24 -6.29
CA GLU A 32 3.13 -0.16 -5.60
C GLU A 32 2.48 -1.54 -5.46
N MET A 33 2.42 -2.29 -6.56
CA MET A 33 1.92 -3.67 -6.57
C MET A 33 2.73 -4.58 -5.64
N TRP A 34 4.05 -4.46 -5.66
CA TRP A 34 4.92 -5.26 -4.81
C TRP A 34 4.66 -4.98 -3.33
N CYS A 35 4.56 -3.71 -2.93
CA CYS A 35 4.22 -3.33 -1.55
C CYS A 35 2.85 -3.87 -1.14
N TYR A 36 1.83 -3.74 -2.00
CA TYR A 36 0.50 -4.30 -1.75
C TYR A 36 0.54 -5.81 -1.53
N MET A 37 1.25 -6.54 -2.41
CA MET A 37 1.40 -7.98 -2.29
C MET A 37 2.17 -8.39 -1.02
N TYR A 38 3.10 -7.55 -0.56
CA TYR A 38 3.79 -7.77 0.70
C TYR A 38 2.84 -7.64 1.90
N VAL A 39 1.93 -6.65 1.90
CA VAL A 39 0.89 -6.52 2.92
C VAL A 39 -0.07 -7.71 2.89
N VAL A 40 -0.52 -8.14 1.70
CA VAL A 40 -1.35 -9.35 1.53
C VAL A 40 -0.63 -10.59 2.07
N LYS A 41 0.67 -10.73 1.82
CA LYS A 41 1.50 -11.82 2.37
C LYS A 41 1.48 -11.80 3.90
N ILE A 42 1.70 -10.64 4.53
CA ILE A 42 1.65 -10.48 5.99
C ILE A 42 0.29 -10.94 6.53
N LEU A 43 -0.80 -10.43 5.96
CA LEU A 43 -2.16 -10.76 6.41
C LEU A 43 -2.48 -12.25 6.24
N ARG A 44 -2.05 -12.86 5.13
CA ARG A 44 -2.22 -14.30 4.88
C ARG A 44 -1.45 -15.14 5.88
N GLU A 45 -0.17 -14.82 6.10
CA GLU A 45 0.70 -15.56 7.03
C GLU A 45 0.24 -15.43 8.50
N SER A 46 -0.52 -14.37 8.80
CA SER A 46 -1.16 -14.16 10.10
C SER A 46 -2.60 -14.70 10.18
N ASN A 47 -3.10 -15.41 9.17
CA ASN A 47 -4.49 -15.94 9.10
C ASN A 47 -5.60 -14.89 9.23
N LEU A 48 -5.37 -13.68 8.70
CA LEU A 48 -6.30 -12.55 8.81
C LEU A 48 -7.18 -12.34 7.56
N ILE A 49 -6.99 -13.12 6.50
CA ILE A 49 -7.77 -13.03 5.27
C ILE A 49 -8.94 -14.01 5.33
N THR A 50 -10.17 -13.52 5.07
CA THR A 50 -11.40 -14.34 5.06
C THR A 50 -11.75 -14.82 3.66
N ASP A 51 -11.44 -14.04 2.63
CA ASP A 51 -11.70 -14.41 1.23
C ASP A 51 -10.59 -13.90 0.29
N THR A 52 -10.07 -14.81 -0.53
CA THR A 52 -9.06 -14.53 -1.57
C THR A 52 -9.60 -14.63 -3.00
N SER A 53 -10.88 -14.95 -3.17
CA SER A 53 -11.51 -15.17 -4.48
C SER A 53 -11.37 -13.99 -5.44
N ASN A 54 -11.37 -12.76 -4.91
CA ASN A 54 -11.21 -11.53 -5.69
C ASN A 54 -9.76 -11.19 -6.05
N LEU A 55 -8.76 -11.77 -5.37
CA LEU A 55 -7.34 -11.54 -5.62
C LEU A 55 -6.84 -12.26 -6.87
N PHE A 56 -7.36 -13.46 -7.15
CA PHE A 56 -6.83 -14.35 -8.17
C PHE A 56 -7.88 -14.69 -9.23
N LYS A 57 -7.55 -14.43 -10.49
CA LYS A 57 -8.24 -14.99 -11.66
C LYS A 57 -7.51 -16.24 -12.12
N THR A 58 -8.18 -17.38 -12.03
CA THR A 58 -7.70 -18.61 -12.67
C THR A 58 -8.00 -18.55 -14.16
N THR A 59 -6.98 -18.68 -15.01
CA THR A 59 -7.13 -18.83 -16.46
C THR A 59 -6.58 -20.19 -16.90
N ARG A 60 -6.87 -20.62 -18.14
CA ARG A 60 -6.34 -21.87 -18.71
C ARG A 60 -4.80 -21.95 -18.72
N ASN A 61 -4.11 -20.82 -18.58
CA ASN A 61 -2.64 -20.70 -18.62
C ASN A 61 -2.01 -20.39 -17.25
N GLY A 62 -2.78 -20.40 -16.15
CA GLY A 62 -2.26 -20.18 -14.79
C GLY A 62 -3.12 -19.29 -13.90
N LEU A 63 -2.65 -19.07 -12.67
CA LEU A 63 -3.24 -18.18 -11.66
C LEU A 63 -2.74 -16.75 -11.89
N PHE A 64 -3.61 -15.83 -12.33
CA PHE A 64 -3.27 -14.43 -12.56
C PHE A 64 -3.83 -13.57 -11.44
N LEU A 65 -3.02 -12.65 -10.92
CA LEU A 65 -3.47 -11.67 -9.96
C LEU A 65 -4.41 -10.68 -10.67
N ASN A 66 -5.61 -10.47 -10.15
CA ASN A 66 -6.60 -9.55 -10.73
C ASN A 66 -6.32 -8.10 -10.31
N LEU A 67 -5.08 -7.64 -10.48
CA LEU A 67 -4.70 -6.23 -10.35
C LEU A 67 -4.63 -5.64 -11.76
N ALA A 68 -5.79 -5.29 -12.32
CA ALA A 68 -5.78 -4.49 -13.53
C ALA A 68 -5.37 -3.06 -13.17
N GLU A 69 -4.42 -2.48 -13.91
CA GLU A 69 -4.02 -1.08 -13.77
C GLU A 69 -5.29 -0.19 -13.82
N ASN A 70 -5.46 0.70 -12.84
CA ASN A 70 -6.63 1.58 -12.67
C ASN A 70 -7.94 0.89 -12.28
N LYS A 71 -7.92 -0.34 -11.76
CA LYS A 71 -9.07 -0.96 -11.10
C LYS A 71 -8.77 -1.21 -9.64
N GLN A 72 -9.66 -0.71 -8.79
CA GLN A 72 -9.66 -1.03 -7.36
C GLN A 72 -9.74 -2.55 -7.18
N SER A 73 -8.85 -3.10 -6.37
CA SER A 73 -8.95 -4.48 -5.86
C SER A 73 -9.18 -4.46 -4.36
N SER A 74 -9.74 -5.55 -3.82
CA SER A 74 -10.01 -5.68 -2.39
C SER A 74 -9.81 -7.10 -1.88
N VAL A 75 -9.42 -7.20 -0.61
CA VAL A 75 -9.31 -8.44 0.16
C VAL A 75 -10.13 -8.28 1.42
N HIS A 76 -11.10 -9.16 1.62
CA HIS A 76 -11.85 -9.17 2.87
C HIS A 76 -11.03 -9.83 3.97
N LEU A 77 -11.02 -9.18 5.12
CA LEU A 77 -10.28 -9.60 6.28
C LEU A 77 -11.27 -10.00 7.39
N VAL A 78 -10.72 -10.49 8.49
CA VAL A 78 -11.49 -10.72 9.71
C VAL A 78 -12.09 -9.41 10.25
N ASN A 79 -13.10 -9.52 11.10
CA ASN A 79 -13.72 -8.38 11.81
C ASN A 79 -14.30 -7.29 10.89
N GLY A 80 -14.71 -7.66 9.66
CA GLY A 80 -15.32 -6.72 8.71
C GLY A 80 -14.33 -5.74 8.06
N LEU A 81 -13.03 -5.88 8.34
CA LEU A 81 -12.00 -5.03 7.73
C LEU A 81 -11.78 -5.41 6.25
N THR A 82 -11.32 -4.45 5.46
CA THR A 82 -10.99 -4.69 4.05
C THR A 82 -9.67 -4.00 3.68
N LEU A 83 -8.77 -4.75 3.04
CA LEU A 83 -7.58 -4.18 2.41
C LEU A 83 -7.88 -3.87 0.95
N TYR A 84 -7.63 -2.64 0.52
CA TYR A 84 -7.80 -2.22 -0.87
C TYR A 84 -6.47 -1.87 -1.54
N PHE A 85 -6.41 -2.07 -2.85
CA PHE A 85 -5.41 -1.47 -3.74
C PHE A 85 -6.09 -0.43 -4.63
N GLN A 86 -5.49 0.74 -4.80
CA GLN A 86 -5.99 1.88 -5.57
C GLN A 86 -7.45 2.25 -5.18
N ARG A 87 -7.67 2.47 -3.88
CA ARG A 87 -9.00 2.72 -3.30
C ARG A 87 -9.48 4.11 -3.68
N SER A 88 -10.64 4.20 -4.35
CA SER A 88 -11.16 5.48 -4.82
C SER A 88 -12.20 6.08 -3.87
N TYR A 89 -11.96 7.30 -3.40
CA TYR A 89 -12.91 8.13 -2.65
C TYR A 89 -13.32 9.37 -3.45
N GLN A 90 -14.61 9.65 -3.48
CA GLN A 90 -15.20 10.80 -4.19
C GLN A 90 -16.54 11.19 -3.57
N TYR A 91 -17.09 12.33 -3.95
CA TYR A 91 -18.29 12.91 -3.31
C TYR A 91 -19.50 11.97 -3.20
N ASN A 92 -19.72 11.01 -4.10
CA ASN A 92 -20.83 10.05 -4.03
C ASN A 92 -20.43 8.66 -3.48
N SER A 93 -19.24 8.53 -2.90
CA SER A 93 -18.83 7.31 -2.18
C SER A 93 -19.68 7.14 -0.91
N LYS A 94 -20.00 5.89 -0.55
CA LYS A 94 -20.97 5.54 0.50
C LYS A 94 -20.48 5.96 1.91
N THR A 95 -19.70 5.09 2.57
CA THR A 95 -19.26 5.26 3.96
C THR A 95 -18.27 6.39 4.12
N PHE A 96 -17.23 6.41 3.27
CA PHE A 96 -16.19 7.44 3.29
C PHE A 96 -16.18 8.20 1.99
N HIS A 97 -16.02 9.52 2.05
CA HIS A 97 -16.03 10.40 0.87
C HIS A 97 -15.10 11.59 1.03
N THR A 98 -14.92 12.32 -0.08
CA THR A 98 -14.19 13.59 -0.12
C THR A 98 -15.12 14.69 -0.63
N TYR A 99 -14.93 15.93 -0.17
CA TYR A 99 -15.70 17.08 -0.65
C TYR A 99 -15.08 17.80 -1.85
N THR A 100 -13.78 17.62 -2.06
CA THR A 100 -13.01 18.36 -3.07
C THR A 100 -12.82 17.52 -4.32
N GLN A 101 -11.65 16.91 -4.45
CA GLN A 101 -11.27 16.09 -5.60
C GLN A 101 -11.37 14.60 -5.26
N ARG A 102 -11.46 13.78 -6.31
CA ARG A 102 -11.29 12.33 -6.19
C ARG A 102 -9.91 12.03 -5.61
N MET A 103 -9.87 11.18 -4.59
CA MET A 103 -8.63 10.73 -3.93
C MET A 103 -8.46 9.23 -4.13
N ILE A 104 -7.25 8.82 -4.53
CA ILE A 104 -6.92 7.42 -4.81
C ILE A 104 -5.63 7.07 -4.05
N PRO A 105 -5.69 6.82 -2.73
CA PRO A 105 -4.59 6.18 -2.01
C PRO A 105 -4.28 4.78 -2.58
N ASP A 106 -3.00 4.43 -2.58
CA ASP A 106 -2.51 3.20 -3.20
C ASP A 106 -2.90 1.95 -2.42
N ILE A 107 -2.70 1.94 -1.10
CA ILE A 107 -3.08 0.82 -0.24
C ILE A 107 -3.85 1.36 0.95
N VAL A 108 -5.00 0.77 1.23
CA VAL A 108 -5.90 1.22 2.30
C VAL A 108 -6.33 0.03 3.13
N LEU A 109 -6.13 0.12 4.44
CA LEU A 109 -6.80 -0.72 5.41
C LEU A 109 -8.02 0.04 5.95
N GLU A 110 -9.21 -0.44 5.62
CA GLU A 110 -10.49 0.23 5.89
C GLU A 110 -11.26 -0.60 6.93
N GLY A 111 -11.61 0.05 8.04
CA GLY A 111 -12.58 -0.45 9.02
C GLY A 111 -13.91 0.31 8.93
N GLU A 112 -14.78 0.11 9.92
CA GLU A 112 -16.11 0.73 9.92
C GLU A 112 -16.05 2.26 10.01
N ASN A 113 -15.21 2.79 10.90
CA ASN A 113 -15.16 4.23 11.19
C ASN A 113 -13.81 4.88 10.85
N ARG A 114 -12.78 4.07 10.60
CA ARG A 114 -11.38 4.51 10.53
C ARG A 114 -10.67 3.90 9.34
N ILE A 115 -9.68 4.62 8.84
CA ILE A 115 -8.84 4.25 7.70
C ILE A 115 -7.37 4.42 8.06
N ILE A 116 -6.54 3.49 7.60
CA ILE A 116 -5.08 3.61 7.56
C ILE A 116 -4.63 3.52 6.11
N VAL A 117 -3.73 4.41 5.71
CA VAL A 117 -3.23 4.51 4.32
C VAL A 117 -1.75 4.17 4.27
N PHE A 118 -1.37 3.33 3.31
CA PHE A 118 0.01 3.14 2.90
C PHE A 118 0.18 3.61 1.45
N ASP A 119 1.16 4.46 1.20
CA ASP A 119 1.41 5.10 -0.10
C ASP A 119 2.84 4.76 -0.55
N PRO A 120 3.03 3.69 -1.33
CA PRO A 120 4.33 3.29 -1.83
C PRO A 120 4.93 4.35 -2.77
N LYS A 121 6.17 4.73 -2.50
CA LYS A 121 6.90 5.69 -3.33
C LYS A 121 8.32 5.19 -3.60
N TYR A 122 8.60 4.82 -4.85
CA TYR A 122 9.88 4.20 -5.23
C TYR A 122 11.09 5.16 -5.19
N ARG A 123 10.90 6.46 -5.41
CA ARG A 123 11.99 7.46 -5.48
C ARG A 123 11.66 8.74 -4.72
N VAL A 124 11.50 8.64 -3.41
CA VAL A 124 11.33 9.79 -2.51
C VAL A 124 12.33 9.96 -1.36
N PRO A 125 13.40 9.14 -1.15
CA PRO A 125 14.28 9.33 0.01
C PRO A 125 14.81 10.76 0.19
N GLY A 126 15.16 11.45 -0.90
CA GLY A 126 15.64 12.83 -0.84
C GLY A 126 14.58 13.91 -0.56
N ASN A 127 13.28 13.56 -0.56
CA ASN A 127 12.20 14.51 -0.30
C ASN A 127 10.99 13.86 0.43
N ILE A 128 11.27 13.02 1.42
CA ILE A 128 10.22 12.35 2.23
C ILE A 128 9.33 13.39 2.94
N GLY A 129 9.91 14.50 3.40
CA GLY A 129 9.15 15.57 4.08
C GLY A 129 8.04 16.15 3.21
N THR A 130 8.33 16.50 1.95
CA THR A 130 7.28 16.97 1.02
C THR A 130 6.27 15.88 0.71
N ALA A 131 6.72 14.65 0.46
CA ALA A 131 5.82 13.54 0.18
C ALA A 131 4.85 13.28 1.36
N LEU A 132 5.33 13.37 2.60
CA LEU A 132 4.51 13.30 3.80
C LEU A 132 3.55 14.47 3.92
N GLY A 133 3.98 15.68 3.54
CA GLY A 133 3.11 16.85 3.45
C GLY A 133 1.94 16.63 2.50
N GLU A 134 2.16 15.96 1.36
CA GLU A 134 1.09 15.59 0.43
C GLU A 134 0.09 14.60 1.07
N MET A 135 0.53 13.75 2.00
CA MET A 135 -0.35 12.78 2.67
C MET A 135 -1.41 13.43 3.58
N HIS A 136 -1.19 14.68 4.02
CA HIS A 136 -2.21 15.44 4.74
C HIS A 136 -3.51 15.57 3.95
N LYS A 137 -3.44 15.56 2.61
CA LYS A 137 -4.64 15.61 1.76
C LYS A 137 -5.60 14.44 2.04
N TYR A 138 -5.08 13.23 2.27
CA TYR A 138 -5.92 12.07 2.59
C TYR A 138 -6.41 12.15 4.03
N ARG A 139 -5.54 12.54 4.97
CA ARG A 139 -5.86 12.68 6.38
C ARG A 139 -6.99 13.67 6.64
N ASP A 140 -6.98 14.78 5.92
CA ASP A 140 -7.94 15.87 6.10
C ASP A 140 -9.11 15.81 5.13
N GLY A 141 -8.91 15.21 3.95
CA GLY A 141 -9.88 15.23 2.86
C GLY A 141 -10.82 14.04 2.80
N ILE A 142 -10.46 12.90 3.42
CA ILE A 142 -11.32 11.70 3.46
C ILE A 142 -12.04 11.66 4.82
N ILE A 143 -13.36 11.75 4.76
CA ILE A 143 -14.21 11.83 5.95
C ILE A 143 -15.28 10.74 5.95
N HIS A 144 -15.79 10.40 7.12
CA HIS A 144 -16.94 9.52 7.28
C HIS A 144 -18.23 10.28 7.00
N ARG A 145 -19.14 9.68 6.22
CA ARG A 145 -20.32 10.38 5.69
C ARG A 145 -21.32 10.77 6.76
N GLU A 146 -21.58 9.88 7.71
CA GLU A 146 -22.64 10.10 8.71
C GLU A 146 -22.17 11.00 9.86
N SER A 147 -21.02 10.69 10.47
CA SER A 147 -20.44 11.50 11.55
C SER A 147 -19.78 12.80 11.08
N GLY A 148 -19.36 12.90 9.82
CA GLY A 148 -18.59 14.04 9.31
C GLY A 148 -17.14 14.12 9.81
N GLU A 149 -16.68 13.12 10.58
CA GLU A 149 -15.34 13.09 11.14
C GLU A 149 -14.28 12.68 10.11
N LYS A 150 -13.03 13.11 10.33
CA LYS A 150 -11.87 12.63 9.58
C LYS A 150 -11.70 11.12 9.78
N ALA A 151 -11.77 10.37 8.68
CA ALA A 151 -11.74 8.92 8.69
C ALA A 151 -10.32 8.36 8.70
N VAL A 152 -9.40 8.99 7.96
CA VAL A 152 -8.00 8.58 7.90
C VAL A 152 -7.30 8.99 9.18
N LYS A 153 -6.87 8.01 9.98
CA LYS A 153 -6.16 8.23 11.25
C LYS A 153 -4.65 8.18 11.08
N GLU A 154 -4.17 7.29 10.23
CA GLU A 154 -2.74 7.11 9.99
C GLU A 154 -2.38 7.06 8.51
N VAL A 155 -1.21 7.60 8.16
CA VAL A 155 -0.69 7.63 6.78
C VAL A 155 0.81 7.31 6.75
N TYR A 156 1.21 6.33 5.96
CA TYR A 156 2.60 5.89 5.89
C TYR A 156 3.12 5.83 4.46
N ILE A 157 4.34 6.32 4.25
CA ILE A 157 5.05 6.14 2.99
C ILE A 157 5.86 4.85 3.04
N LEU A 158 5.67 3.97 2.07
CA LEU A 158 6.52 2.78 1.88
C LEU A 158 7.58 3.13 0.84
N THR A 159 8.86 3.17 1.20
CA THR A 159 9.90 3.61 0.25
C THR A 159 11.15 2.75 0.37
N PRO A 160 11.83 2.43 -0.75
CA PRO A 160 13.12 1.78 -0.67
C PRO A 160 14.14 2.83 -0.20
N THR A 161 14.77 2.55 0.94
CA THR A 161 15.72 3.45 1.60
C THR A 161 16.86 2.59 2.13
N SER A 162 18.09 3.08 2.14
CA SER A 162 19.20 2.38 2.81
C SER A 162 19.17 2.66 4.31
N ASP A 163 19.70 1.75 5.14
CA ASP A 163 19.71 1.89 6.61
C ASP A 163 20.27 3.25 7.05
N ASN A 164 21.47 3.62 6.56
CA ASN A 164 22.08 4.93 6.85
C ASN A 164 21.18 6.15 6.54
N GLN A 165 20.32 6.05 5.53
CA GLN A 165 19.40 7.15 5.19
C GLN A 165 18.18 7.12 6.10
N ALA A 166 17.64 5.94 6.40
CA ALA A 166 16.52 5.78 7.32
C ALA A 166 16.89 6.30 8.71
N ASP A 167 18.05 5.88 9.23
CA ASP A 167 18.58 6.28 10.55
C ASP A 167 18.83 7.78 10.67
N SER A 168 19.07 8.47 9.54
CA SER A 168 19.32 9.91 9.50
C SER A 168 18.04 10.77 9.51
N MET A 169 16.86 10.15 9.36
CA MET A 169 15.61 10.87 9.14
C MET A 169 14.54 10.45 10.15
N ARG A 170 14.11 11.41 10.98
CA ARG A 170 13.06 11.22 12.00
C ARG A 170 11.76 10.58 11.51
N TYR A 171 11.48 10.65 10.21
CA TYR A 171 10.26 10.11 9.62
C TYR A 171 10.18 8.57 9.71
N PHE A 172 11.33 7.90 9.84
CA PHE A 172 11.41 6.45 10.04
C PHE A 172 11.42 6.05 11.51
N ASP A 173 11.45 7.00 12.45
CA ASP A 173 11.44 6.69 13.88
C ASP A 173 10.08 6.16 14.31
N VAL A 174 10.07 5.10 15.12
CA VAL A 174 8.84 4.52 15.69
C VAL A 174 8.09 5.56 16.52
N GLU A 175 8.80 6.28 17.39
CA GLU A 175 8.21 7.32 18.24
C GLU A 175 7.55 8.45 17.42
N PHE A 176 8.17 8.84 16.31
CA PHE A 176 7.57 9.83 15.41
C PHE A 176 6.26 9.32 14.83
N ARG A 177 6.23 8.07 14.35
CA ARG A 177 5.02 7.47 13.78
C ARG A 177 3.89 7.34 14.78
N GLU A 178 4.20 6.92 16.00
CA GLU A 178 3.21 6.76 17.07
C GLU A 178 2.65 8.12 17.53
N ASN A 179 3.50 9.13 17.69
CA ASN A 179 3.06 10.45 18.16
C ASN A 179 2.23 11.22 17.13
N PHE A 180 2.49 11.04 15.84
CA PHE A 180 1.87 11.85 14.78
C PHE A 180 0.91 11.08 13.86
N GLY A 181 0.81 9.75 14.00
CA GLY A 181 0.03 8.90 13.10
C GLY A 181 0.52 9.01 11.64
N MET A 182 1.81 9.30 11.44
CA MET A 182 2.37 9.40 10.10
C MET A 182 3.88 9.19 10.07
N GLY A 183 4.41 8.72 8.95
CA GLY A 183 5.84 8.63 8.73
C GLY A 183 6.19 7.74 7.54
N ALA A 184 7.43 7.26 7.52
CA ALA A 184 7.94 6.40 6.47
C ALA A 184 8.34 5.03 7.05
N ILE A 185 8.30 4.04 6.18
CA ILE A 185 8.69 2.66 6.46
C ILE A 185 9.64 2.22 5.35
N GLN A 186 10.76 1.67 5.75
CA GLN A 186 11.74 1.13 4.82
C GLN A 186 11.16 -0.14 4.17
N MET A 187 11.12 -0.14 2.84
CA MET A 187 10.55 -1.24 2.06
C MET A 187 11.45 -1.57 0.87
N VAL A 188 12.42 -2.45 1.11
CA VAL A 188 13.43 -2.87 0.12
C VAL A 188 13.09 -4.27 -0.43
N PRO A 189 12.92 -4.42 -1.76
CA PRO A 189 12.69 -5.73 -2.36
C PRO A 189 13.82 -6.72 -2.06
N GLY A 190 13.44 -7.92 -1.61
CA GLY A 190 14.39 -8.98 -1.23
C GLY A 190 14.76 -9.01 0.26
N SER A 191 14.43 -7.96 1.02
CA SER A 191 14.64 -7.90 2.48
C SER A 191 13.41 -8.38 3.24
N GLN A 192 13.62 -8.84 4.48
CA GLN A 192 12.52 -9.05 5.43
C GLN A 192 12.13 -7.70 6.05
N ASN A 193 10.87 -7.30 5.89
CA ASN A 193 10.34 -6.04 6.42
C ASN A 193 9.48 -6.31 7.66
N SER A 194 10.13 -6.55 8.81
CA SER A 194 9.47 -6.84 10.10
C SER A 194 8.70 -5.64 10.66
N GLU A 195 9.20 -4.42 10.43
CA GLU A 195 8.57 -3.18 10.84
C GLU A 195 7.18 -3.00 10.22
N LEU A 196 7.05 -3.21 8.89
CA LEU A 196 5.76 -3.19 8.22
C LEU A 196 4.82 -4.27 8.78
N LYS A 197 5.34 -5.46 9.08
CA LYS A 197 4.53 -6.54 9.67
C LYS A 197 3.95 -6.10 11.02
N GLN A 198 4.78 -5.55 11.91
CA GLN A 198 4.31 -5.10 13.22
C GLN A 198 3.26 -4.02 13.08
N LEU A 199 3.50 -3.02 12.22
CA LEU A 199 2.56 -1.94 12.00
C LEU A 199 1.22 -2.45 11.46
N VAL A 200 1.22 -3.28 10.42
CA VAL A 200 -0.02 -3.84 9.85
C VAL A 200 -0.83 -4.58 10.91
N LEU A 201 -0.20 -5.33 11.81
CA LEU A 201 -0.90 -6.04 12.87
C LEU A 201 -1.47 -5.09 13.92
N THR A 202 -0.70 -4.11 14.39
CA THR A 202 -1.20 -3.08 15.32
C THR A 202 -2.34 -2.27 14.71
N SER A 203 -2.25 -1.94 13.41
CA SER A 203 -3.28 -1.26 12.64
C SER A 203 -4.60 -2.05 12.61
N MET A 204 -4.55 -3.38 12.50
CA MET A 204 -5.75 -4.22 12.54
C MET A 204 -6.48 -4.09 13.88
N ASP A 205 -5.75 -4.17 15.00
CA ASP A 205 -6.33 -4.03 16.33
C ASP A 205 -6.95 -2.63 16.50
N TYR A 206 -6.23 -1.59 16.09
CA TYR A 206 -6.70 -0.21 16.19
C TYR A 206 -7.98 0.09 15.38
N LEU A 207 -8.18 -0.58 14.24
CA LEU A 207 -9.37 -0.40 13.40
C LEU A 207 -10.61 -1.13 13.93
N THR A 208 -10.43 -2.10 14.83
CA THR A 208 -11.53 -2.87 15.44
C THR A 208 -12.03 -2.29 16.77
N ASN A 209 -11.31 -1.32 17.35
CA ASN A 209 -11.63 -0.65 18.62
C ASN A 209 -12.03 0.82 18.42
#